data_AF-W7Q1J4-F1
#
_entry.id   AF-W7Q1J4-F1
#
_cell.length_a   1.000
_cell.length_b   1.000
_cell.length_c   1.000
_cell.angle_alpha   90.00
_cell.angle_beta   90.00
_cell.angle_gamma   90.00
#
_symmetry.space_group_name_H-M   'P 1'
#
loop_
_entity.id
_entity.type
_entity.pdbx_description
1 polymer ?
#
loop_
_entity_poly.entity_id
_entity_poly.type
_entity_poly.pdbx_seq_one_letter_code
_entity_poly.pdbx_strand_id
1 'polypeptide(L)'
;MIRRYANPLVEHAGFLNLKGNLFDSALMKTSVISPDFRARFLSDPDDPEAFEGKVAVFDGSEDYHARIDDPQLGIDERTILVMRGAGPVGHPGGAEVVNMQPPAALLQRGIESLPCLGDGRQSGTSGSPSILNAAPEAATGGGLALLENGDRLRVDLRRGEVRLLVGDAEIAARRQRLEARGGYIYPDHQTPWQEIQRSMVEPLDRGMTLEPATRYRDVARRHPPRDNH
;
A
#
# COMPACT_ATOMS: atom_id res chain seq x y z
N MET A 1 -2.42 26.13 -15.67
CA MET A 1 -3.81 26.38 -16.13
C MET A 1 -4.76 25.77 -15.11
N ILE A 2 -5.83 26.46 -14.72
CA ILE A 2 -6.87 25.96 -13.79
C ILE A 2 -8.18 25.83 -14.56
N ARG A 3 -8.82 24.65 -14.52
CA ARG A 3 -10.11 24.39 -15.18
C ARG A 3 -11.28 24.95 -14.36
N ARG A 4 -12.40 25.26 -15.03
CA ARG A 4 -13.66 25.59 -14.34
C ARG A 4 -14.26 24.32 -13.74
N TYR A 5 -14.98 24.46 -12.63
CA TYR A 5 -15.65 23.33 -11.96
C TYR A 5 -16.53 22.50 -12.90
N ALA A 6 -17.29 23.15 -13.79
CA ALA A 6 -18.17 22.49 -14.77
C ALA A 6 -17.43 21.85 -15.97
N ASN A 7 -16.11 21.97 -16.08
CA ASN A 7 -15.30 21.32 -17.12
C ASN A 7 -14.01 20.77 -16.50
N PRO A 8 -14.11 19.81 -15.56
CA PRO A 8 -12.95 19.27 -14.87
C PRO A 8 -12.13 18.38 -15.80
N LEU A 9 -10.89 18.05 -15.39
CA LEU A 9 -10.11 17.02 -16.09
C LEU A 9 -10.66 15.62 -15.82
N VAL A 10 -11.11 15.39 -14.58
CA VAL A 10 -11.71 14.14 -14.08
C VAL A 10 -12.81 14.54 -13.09
N GLU A 11 -14.00 13.95 -13.20
CA GLU A 11 -15.15 14.30 -12.34
C GLU A 11 -14.93 13.95 -10.87
N HIS A 12 -14.39 12.76 -10.60
CA HIS A 12 -14.16 12.23 -9.25
C HIS A 12 -12.67 11.93 -9.00
N ALA A 13 -11.88 12.98 -8.77
CA ALA A 13 -10.42 12.92 -8.65
C ALA A 13 -9.88 12.75 -7.22
N GLY A 14 -10.75 12.78 -6.21
CA GLY A 14 -10.35 12.68 -4.80
C GLY A 14 -9.82 11.30 -4.43
N PHE A 15 -9.02 11.21 -3.36
CA PHE A 15 -8.61 9.90 -2.84
C PHE A 15 -9.82 9.10 -2.40
N LEU A 16 -9.85 7.83 -2.77
CA LEU A 16 -10.80 6.87 -2.23
C LEU A 16 -10.13 6.13 -1.09
N ASN A 17 -10.74 6.18 0.10
CA ASN A 17 -10.30 5.37 1.23
C ASN A 17 -10.91 3.97 1.14
N LEU A 18 -10.06 2.96 1.23
CA LEU A 18 -10.40 1.55 1.19
C LEU A 18 -10.16 0.92 2.56
N LYS A 19 -10.98 -0.07 2.92
CA LYS A 19 -10.82 -0.89 4.14
C LYS A 19 -10.94 -2.37 3.81
N GLY A 20 -10.62 -3.25 4.76
CA GLY A 20 -11.02 -4.65 4.66
C GLY A 20 -10.31 -5.56 5.65
N ASN A 21 -10.20 -6.83 5.32
CA ASN A 21 -9.55 -7.82 6.20
C ASN A 21 -8.02 -7.82 6.13
N LEU A 22 -7.43 -6.95 5.29
CA LEU A 22 -5.97 -6.77 5.18
C LEU A 22 -5.45 -5.52 5.90
N PHE A 23 -6.28 -4.48 6.03
CA PHE A 23 -5.92 -3.17 6.57
C PHE A 23 -7.17 -2.41 7.00
N ASP A 24 -7.00 -1.52 7.98
CA ASP A 24 -8.05 -0.63 8.47
C ASP A 24 -8.26 0.59 7.57
N SER A 25 -7.20 1.00 6.86
CA SER A 25 -7.22 2.11 5.90
C SER A 25 -6.15 1.93 4.82
N ALA A 26 -6.50 2.26 3.57
CA ALA A 26 -5.56 2.45 2.46
C ALA A 26 -6.14 3.45 1.46
N LEU A 27 -5.32 4.19 0.73
CA LEU A 27 -5.80 5.23 -0.20
C LEU A 27 -5.52 4.86 -1.65
N MET A 28 -6.53 4.96 -2.50
CA MET A 28 -6.37 4.85 -3.95
C MET A 28 -6.42 6.22 -4.61
N LYS A 29 -5.46 6.48 -5.51
CA LYS A 29 -5.44 7.69 -6.35
C LYS A 29 -6.34 7.48 -7.58
N THR A 30 -7.60 7.89 -7.50
CA THR A 30 -8.58 7.67 -8.59
C THR A 30 -8.34 8.55 -9.82
N SER A 31 -7.71 9.72 -9.63
CA SER A 31 -7.45 10.71 -10.70
C SER A 31 -6.54 10.22 -11.82
N VAL A 32 -5.82 9.11 -11.61
CA VAL A 32 -4.89 8.53 -12.59
C VAL A 32 -5.39 7.19 -13.12
N ILE A 33 -6.64 6.82 -12.86
CA ILE A 33 -7.27 5.65 -13.49
C ILE A 33 -7.39 5.94 -14.99
N SER A 34 -6.60 5.23 -15.79
CA SER A 34 -6.62 5.37 -17.25
C SER A 34 -7.89 4.75 -17.85
N PRO A 35 -8.29 5.17 -19.07
CA PRO A 35 -9.40 4.52 -19.78
C PRO A 35 -9.18 3.01 -19.98
N ASP A 36 -7.94 2.59 -20.26
CA ASP A 36 -7.57 1.18 -20.39
C ASP A 36 -7.75 0.42 -19.06
N PHE A 37 -7.24 0.96 -17.94
CA PHE A 37 -7.42 0.33 -16.63
C PHE A 37 -8.91 0.20 -16.28
N ARG A 38 -9.70 1.24 -16.54
CA ARG A 38 -11.15 1.22 -16.33
C ARG A 38 -11.82 0.15 -17.19
N ALA A 39 -11.47 0.04 -18.46
CA ALA A 39 -12.03 -0.95 -19.36
C ALA A 39 -11.70 -2.38 -18.90
N ARG A 40 -10.45 -2.63 -18.47
CA ARG A 40 -10.02 -3.96 -18.01
C ARG A 40 -10.63 -4.33 -16.64
N PHE A 41 -10.64 -3.42 -15.68
CA PHE A 41 -10.89 -3.76 -14.27
C PHE A 41 -12.18 -3.21 -13.67
N LEU A 42 -12.85 -2.22 -14.26
CA LEU A 42 -13.95 -1.51 -13.57
C LEU A 42 -15.23 -1.42 -14.41
N SER A 43 -15.28 -2.09 -15.56
CA SER A 43 -16.36 -1.96 -16.56
C SER A 43 -17.20 -3.23 -16.74
N ASP A 44 -17.10 -4.20 -15.83
CA ASP A 44 -18.00 -5.35 -15.82
C ASP A 44 -19.46 -4.86 -15.62
N PRO A 45 -20.42 -5.21 -16.51
CA PRO A 45 -21.79 -4.75 -16.37
C PRO A 45 -22.52 -5.36 -15.16
N ASP A 46 -22.12 -6.55 -14.73
CA ASP A 46 -22.73 -7.26 -13.60
C ASP A 46 -22.07 -6.89 -12.27
N ASP A 47 -20.81 -6.45 -12.31
CA ASP A 47 -20.03 -6.01 -11.13
C ASP A 47 -19.16 -4.76 -11.39
N PRO A 48 -19.79 -3.62 -11.73
CA PRO A 48 -19.07 -2.39 -12.09
C PRO A 48 -18.31 -1.78 -10.91
N GLU A 49 -17.16 -1.16 -11.21
CA GLU A 49 -16.20 -0.62 -10.23
C GLU A 49 -15.58 -1.66 -9.28
N ALA A 50 -15.63 -2.94 -9.62
CA ALA A 50 -15.00 -4.00 -8.86
C ALA A 50 -14.23 -4.99 -9.75
N PHE A 51 -13.20 -5.62 -9.20
CA PHE A 51 -12.48 -6.70 -9.84
C PHE A 51 -11.88 -7.66 -8.83
N GLU A 52 -11.51 -8.83 -9.33
CA GLU A 52 -10.73 -9.82 -8.61
C GLU A 52 -9.45 -10.15 -9.37
N GLY A 53 -8.37 -10.40 -8.62
CA GLY A 53 -7.08 -10.73 -9.19
C GLY A 53 -6.25 -11.58 -8.24
N LYS A 54 -5.38 -12.43 -8.82
CA LYS A 54 -4.35 -13.12 -8.03
C LYS A 54 -3.28 -12.11 -7.61
N VAL A 55 -2.62 -12.33 -6.49
CA VAL A 55 -1.52 -11.47 -6.04
C VAL A 55 -0.16 -12.04 -6.41
N ALA A 56 0.75 -11.15 -6.79
CA ALA A 56 2.19 -11.39 -6.73
C ALA A 56 2.76 -10.47 -5.64
N VAL A 57 3.31 -11.08 -4.59
CA VAL A 57 3.80 -10.40 -3.38
C VAL A 57 5.30 -10.23 -3.47
N PHE A 58 5.75 -9.01 -3.16
CA PHE A 58 7.15 -8.64 -3.09
C PHE A 58 7.48 -8.03 -1.72
N ASP A 59 8.55 -8.54 -1.12
CA ASP A 59 9.09 -8.10 0.17
C ASP A 59 10.19 -7.05 -0.07
N GLY A 60 9.78 -5.80 -0.29
CA GLY A 60 10.68 -4.68 -0.63
C GLY A 60 11.03 -4.56 -2.12
N SER A 61 11.69 -3.46 -2.47
CA SER A 61 11.99 -3.10 -3.86
C SER A 61 13.05 -4.02 -4.48
N GLU A 62 13.96 -4.53 -3.67
CA GLU A 62 15.00 -5.47 -4.05
C GLU A 62 14.40 -6.80 -4.49
N ASP A 63 13.43 -7.35 -3.75
CA ASP A 63 12.71 -8.57 -4.14
C ASP A 63 11.89 -8.36 -5.41
N TYR A 64 11.20 -7.21 -5.52
CA TYR A 64 10.48 -6.82 -6.73
C TYR A 64 11.39 -6.82 -7.96
N HIS A 65 12.52 -6.11 -7.91
CA HIS A 65 13.44 -6.06 -9.05
C HIS A 65 14.09 -7.41 -9.36
N ALA A 66 14.30 -8.26 -8.35
CA ALA A 66 14.88 -9.58 -8.54
C ALA A 66 13.91 -10.57 -9.18
N ARG A 67 12.60 -10.48 -8.90
CA ARG A 67 11.63 -11.53 -9.24
C ARG A 67 10.52 -11.11 -10.20
N ILE A 68 10.32 -9.83 -10.50
CA ILE A 68 9.19 -9.38 -11.34
C ILE A 68 9.12 -10.08 -12.70
N ASP A 69 10.26 -10.40 -13.30
CA ASP A 69 10.35 -11.10 -14.58
C ASP A 69 10.47 -12.64 -14.45
N ASP A 70 10.36 -13.19 -13.24
CA ASP A 70 10.38 -14.64 -13.02
C ASP A 70 9.07 -15.28 -13.55
N PRO A 71 9.15 -16.13 -14.59
CA PRO A 71 7.95 -16.78 -15.15
C PRO A 71 7.25 -17.70 -14.14
N GLN A 72 7.93 -18.16 -13.09
CA GLN A 72 7.32 -19.00 -12.04
C GLN A 72 6.27 -18.24 -11.21
N LEU A 73 6.32 -16.90 -11.18
CA LEU A 73 5.29 -16.10 -10.53
C LEU A 73 3.95 -16.12 -11.28
N GLY A 74 3.96 -16.50 -12.57
CA GLY A 74 2.73 -16.62 -13.38
C GLY A 74 1.95 -15.31 -13.48
N ILE A 75 2.63 -14.16 -13.47
CA ILE A 75 2.01 -12.83 -13.54
C ILE A 75 1.34 -12.64 -14.90
N ASP A 76 0.05 -12.33 -14.86
CA ASP A 76 -0.79 -12.07 -16.03
C ASP A 76 -1.40 -10.65 -16.00
N GLU A 77 -2.20 -10.32 -17.01
CA GLU A 77 -2.85 -9.01 -17.16
C GLU A 77 -3.93 -8.70 -16.11
N ARG A 78 -4.25 -9.65 -15.22
CA ARG A 78 -5.22 -9.53 -14.13
C ARG A 78 -4.58 -9.62 -12.75
N THR A 79 -3.26 -9.80 -12.69
CA THR A 79 -2.51 -9.95 -11.44
C THR A 79 -2.40 -8.61 -10.71
N ILE A 80 -2.53 -8.64 -9.39
CA ILE A 80 -2.34 -7.51 -8.49
C ILE A 80 -0.93 -7.60 -7.92
N LEU A 81 -0.11 -6.60 -8.18
CA LEU A 81 1.24 -6.51 -7.62
C LEU A 81 1.15 -5.96 -6.19
N VAL A 82 1.72 -6.66 -5.23
CA VAL A 82 1.69 -6.28 -3.81
C VAL A 82 3.10 -6.00 -3.31
N MET A 83 3.31 -4.79 -2.78
CA MET A 83 4.55 -4.35 -2.15
C MET A 83 4.33 -4.26 -0.64
N ARG A 84 5.04 -5.08 0.14
CA ARG A 84 4.97 -5.05 1.61
C ARG A 84 6.33 -4.84 2.25
N GLY A 85 6.34 -4.39 3.50
CA GLY A 85 7.56 -3.97 4.19
C GLY A 85 8.09 -2.62 3.70
N ALA A 86 7.25 -1.83 3.04
CA ALA A 86 7.58 -0.51 2.53
C ALA A 86 7.03 0.63 3.42
N GLY A 87 6.37 0.29 4.53
CA GLY A 87 5.74 1.24 5.45
C GLY A 87 6.71 1.97 6.41
N PRO A 88 6.17 2.76 7.35
CA PRO A 88 6.95 3.53 8.33
C PRO A 88 7.98 2.73 9.12
N VAL A 89 7.65 1.52 9.57
CA VAL A 89 8.56 0.64 10.32
C VAL A 89 9.34 -0.27 9.37
N GLY A 90 8.66 -0.86 8.39
CA GLY A 90 9.21 -1.90 7.53
C GLY A 90 10.41 -1.43 6.73
N HIS A 91 10.29 -0.27 6.06
CA HIS A 91 11.34 0.14 5.12
C HIS A 91 12.66 0.54 5.79
N PRO A 92 12.72 1.49 6.76
CA PRO A 92 11.70 2.35 7.39
C PRO A 92 11.45 3.71 6.69
N GLY A 93 10.43 4.46 7.14
CA GLY A 93 10.13 5.83 6.70
C GLY A 93 9.05 5.96 5.62
N GLY A 94 8.40 4.86 5.22
CA GLY A 94 7.36 4.86 4.18
C GLY A 94 7.94 5.15 2.80
N ALA A 95 8.47 4.14 2.10
CA ALA A 95 9.14 4.31 0.82
C ALA A 95 8.17 4.52 -0.35
N GLU A 96 8.62 5.21 -1.41
CA GLU A 96 7.84 5.47 -2.64
C GLU A 96 8.04 4.35 -3.68
N VAL A 97 7.59 3.14 -3.36
CA VAL A 97 7.89 1.92 -4.14
C VAL A 97 6.66 1.13 -4.59
N VAL A 98 5.44 1.56 -4.24
CA VAL A 98 4.22 0.81 -4.58
C VAL A 98 3.85 0.91 -6.07
N ASN A 99 4.34 1.92 -6.79
CA ASN A 99 4.11 2.13 -8.23
C ASN A 99 4.92 1.17 -9.12
N MET A 100 4.75 -0.13 -8.90
CA MET A 100 5.39 -1.20 -9.67
C MET A 100 4.93 -1.19 -11.12
N GLN A 101 5.81 -1.64 -12.01
CA GLN A 101 5.52 -1.83 -13.43
C GLN A 101 5.21 -3.31 -13.70
N PRO A 102 4.41 -3.59 -14.75
CA PRO A 102 4.24 -4.96 -15.22
C PRO A 102 5.59 -5.59 -15.65
N PRO A 103 5.70 -6.93 -15.64
CA PRO A 103 6.85 -7.62 -16.20
C PRO A 103 7.12 -7.24 -17.66
N ALA A 104 8.36 -7.36 -18.11
CA ALA A 104 8.78 -6.97 -19.46
C ALA A 104 7.94 -7.66 -20.56
N ALA A 105 7.55 -8.92 -20.35
CA ALA A 105 6.71 -9.66 -21.27
C ALA A 105 5.29 -9.05 -21.44
N LEU A 106 4.73 -8.47 -20.39
CA LEU A 106 3.43 -7.78 -20.45
C LEU A 106 3.56 -6.40 -21.09
N LEU A 107 4.63 -5.67 -20.77
CA LEU A 107 4.94 -4.39 -21.43
C LEU A 107 5.09 -4.56 -22.94
N GLN A 108 5.79 -5.61 -23.40
CA GLN A 108 5.93 -5.93 -24.83
C GLN A 108 4.59 -6.25 -25.52
N ARG A 109 3.59 -6.72 -24.75
CA ARG A 109 2.22 -6.97 -25.23
C ARG A 109 1.34 -5.72 -25.19
N GLY A 110 1.87 -4.57 -24.78
CA GLY A 110 1.13 -3.31 -24.66
C GLY A 110 0.35 -3.16 -23.36
N ILE A 111 0.59 -4.03 -22.36
CA ILE A 111 0.01 -3.88 -21.02
C ILE A 111 0.92 -2.98 -20.20
N GLU A 112 0.57 -1.70 -20.11
CA GLU A 112 1.40 -0.67 -19.47
C GLU A 112 1.22 -0.58 -17.95
N SER A 113 0.12 -1.14 -17.42
CA SER A 113 -0.18 -1.09 -15.99
C SER A 113 -0.91 -2.33 -15.48
N LEU A 114 -0.61 -2.66 -14.23
CA LEU A 114 -1.33 -3.63 -13.40
C LEU A 114 -1.80 -2.95 -12.10
N PRO A 115 -2.86 -3.45 -11.46
CA PRO A 115 -3.24 -2.99 -10.13
C PRO A 115 -2.09 -3.19 -9.14
N CYS A 116 -1.82 -2.16 -8.34
CA CYS A 116 -0.77 -2.20 -7.32
C CYS A 116 -1.37 -1.94 -5.93
N LEU A 117 -0.87 -2.63 -4.91
CA LEU A 117 -1.26 -2.46 -3.51
C LEU A 117 -0.02 -2.47 -2.62
N GLY A 118 0.05 -1.63 -1.59
CA GLY A 118 1.13 -1.74 -0.61
C GLY A 118 0.99 -0.88 0.64
N ASP A 119 1.82 -1.20 1.63
CA ASP A 119 1.94 -0.47 2.90
C ASP A 119 2.88 0.75 2.81
N GLY A 120 3.56 0.92 1.67
CA GLY A 120 4.35 2.09 1.33
C GLY A 120 3.56 3.20 0.64
N ARG A 121 4.31 4.14 0.06
CA ARG A 121 3.84 5.29 -0.70
C ARG A 121 4.17 5.12 -2.19
N GLN A 122 3.86 6.15 -2.98
CA GLN A 122 4.40 6.33 -4.33
C GLN A 122 4.69 7.80 -4.59
N SER A 123 5.51 8.09 -5.59
CA SER A 123 5.78 9.46 -5.99
C SER A 123 4.51 10.19 -6.43
N GLY A 124 4.37 11.46 -6.06
CA GLY A 124 3.21 12.28 -6.44
C GLY A 124 3.04 12.44 -7.96
N THR A 125 4.13 12.33 -8.71
CA THR A 125 4.18 12.38 -10.18
C THR A 125 3.75 11.06 -10.83
N SER A 126 3.55 9.98 -10.05
CA SER A 126 3.12 8.68 -10.57
C SER A 126 1.74 8.76 -11.21
N GLY A 127 1.64 8.18 -12.40
CA GLY A 127 0.41 7.91 -13.13
C GLY A 127 -0.22 6.54 -12.82
N SER A 128 0.33 5.78 -11.86
CA SER A 128 -0.22 4.47 -11.52
C SER A 128 -1.41 4.58 -10.54
N PRO A 129 -2.57 3.94 -10.82
CA PRO A 129 -3.73 3.91 -9.95
C PRO A 129 -3.56 2.91 -8.80
N SER A 130 -2.51 3.09 -8.00
CA SER A 130 -2.15 2.22 -6.88
C SER A 130 -3.02 2.46 -5.64
N ILE A 131 -3.16 1.41 -4.82
CA ILE A 131 -3.68 1.45 -3.45
C ILE A 131 -2.48 1.53 -2.50
N LEU A 132 -2.40 2.61 -1.73
CA LEU A 132 -1.21 3.04 -1.00
C LEU A 132 -1.51 3.16 0.48
N ASN A 133 -0.46 3.34 1.27
CA ASN A 133 -0.53 3.69 2.68
C ASN A 133 -1.37 2.68 3.49
N ALA A 134 -1.36 1.41 3.09
CA ALA A 134 -2.11 0.39 3.79
C ALA A 134 -1.63 0.29 5.25
N ALA A 135 -2.55 0.51 6.17
CA ALA A 135 -2.31 0.54 7.61
C ALA A 135 -3.33 -0.36 8.34
N PRO A 136 -2.92 -1.21 9.29
CA PRO A 136 -1.55 -1.43 9.75
C PRO A 136 -0.63 -2.05 8.66
N GLU A 137 0.65 -1.66 8.67
CA GLU A 137 1.65 -2.17 7.72
C GLU A 137 2.07 -3.62 8.04
N ALA A 138 2.73 -4.31 7.10
CA ALA A 138 3.14 -5.69 7.32
C ALA A 138 4.13 -5.83 8.50
N ALA A 139 5.07 -4.88 8.64
CA ALA A 139 6.10 -4.90 9.68
C ALA A 139 5.55 -4.81 11.12
N THR A 140 4.33 -4.31 11.30
CA THR A 140 3.65 -4.23 12.62
C THR A 140 2.59 -5.32 12.79
N GLY A 141 2.58 -6.35 11.94
CA GLY A 141 1.64 -7.46 11.99
C GLY A 141 0.32 -7.20 11.26
N GLY A 142 0.27 -6.17 10.40
CA GLY A 142 -0.88 -5.90 9.53
C GLY A 142 -1.18 -7.03 8.56
N GLY A 143 -2.39 -7.04 8.01
CA GLY A 143 -2.89 -8.16 7.21
C GLY A 143 -2.12 -8.41 5.91
N LEU A 144 -1.42 -7.41 5.36
CA LEU A 144 -0.52 -7.60 4.20
C LEU A 144 0.60 -8.62 4.48
N ALA A 145 1.02 -8.77 5.75
CA ALA A 145 2.02 -9.79 6.14
C ALA A 145 1.51 -11.23 5.95
N LEU A 146 0.20 -11.43 5.80
CA LEU A 146 -0.44 -12.74 5.65
C LEU A 146 -0.65 -13.15 4.19
N LEU A 147 -0.34 -12.26 3.23
CA LEU A 147 -0.49 -12.56 1.82
C LEU A 147 0.57 -13.57 1.34
N GLU A 148 0.13 -14.47 0.48
CA GLU A 148 0.94 -15.47 -0.21
C GLU A 148 0.69 -15.32 -1.73
N ASN A 149 1.72 -15.62 -2.54
CA ASN A 149 1.58 -15.57 -4.01
C ASN A 149 0.42 -16.46 -4.48
N GLY A 150 -0.39 -15.93 -5.40
CA GLY A 150 -1.55 -16.64 -5.95
C GLY A 150 -2.85 -16.49 -5.14
N ASP A 151 -2.81 -15.92 -3.94
CA ASP A 151 -4.04 -15.54 -3.23
C ASP A 151 -4.90 -14.61 -4.10
N ARG A 152 -6.22 -14.69 -3.96
CA ARG A 152 -7.14 -13.81 -4.69
C ARG A 152 -7.60 -12.67 -3.80
N LEU A 153 -7.50 -11.44 -4.31
CA LEU A 153 -8.14 -10.28 -3.71
C LEU A 153 -9.34 -9.85 -4.54
N ARG A 154 -10.38 -9.37 -3.85
CA ARG A 154 -11.45 -8.56 -4.43
C ARG A 154 -11.24 -7.11 -4.07
N VAL A 155 -11.26 -6.23 -5.05
CA VAL A 155 -11.22 -4.77 -4.89
C VAL A 155 -12.56 -4.22 -5.36
N ASP A 156 -13.25 -3.47 -4.52
CA ASP A 156 -14.57 -2.88 -4.79
C ASP A 156 -14.56 -1.39 -4.45
N LEU A 157 -14.53 -0.54 -5.48
CA LEU A 157 -14.40 0.90 -5.30
C LEU A 157 -15.72 1.56 -4.89
N ARG A 158 -16.87 0.94 -5.16
CA ARG A 158 -18.17 1.43 -4.70
C ARG A 158 -18.35 1.24 -3.20
N ARG A 159 -17.90 0.09 -2.70
CA ARG A 159 -17.94 -0.24 -1.26
C ARG A 159 -16.76 0.34 -0.50
N GLY A 160 -15.70 0.76 -1.19
CA GLY A 160 -14.47 1.20 -0.57
C GLY A 160 -13.78 0.04 0.15
N GLU A 161 -13.75 -1.14 -0.46
CA GLU A 161 -13.36 -2.39 0.21
C GLU A 161 -12.31 -3.18 -0.60
N VAL A 162 -11.32 -3.75 0.12
CA VAL A 162 -10.40 -4.76 -0.42
C VAL A 162 -10.44 -5.97 0.49
N ARG A 163 -10.81 -7.13 -0.06
CA ARG A 163 -10.89 -8.39 0.71
C ARG A 163 -9.96 -9.44 0.15
N LEU A 164 -9.19 -10.06 1.03
CA LEU A 164 -8.55 -11.35 0.78
C LEU A 164 -9.63 -12.43 0.77
N LEU A 165 -9.72 -13.16 -0.35
CA LEU A 165 -10.71 -14.23 -0.58
C LEU A 165 -10.21 -15.58 -0.06
N VAL A 166 -9.78 -15.58 1.20
CA VAL A 166 -9.35 -16.75 1.95
C VAL A 166 -10.23 -16.84 3.20
N GLY A 167 -10.59 -18.05 3.62
CA GLY A 167 -11.44 -18.26 4.78
C GLY A 167 -10.77 -17.80 6.08
N ASP A 168 -11.58 -17.32 7.04
CA ASP A 168 -11.09 -16.78 8.31
C ASP A 168 -10.20 -17.76 9.09
N ALA A 169 -10.47 -19.07 8.99
CA ALA A 169 -9.65 -20.11 9.60
C ALA A 169 -8.21 -20.15 9.04
N GLU A 170 -8.04 -19.98 7.74
CA GLU A 170 -6.71 -19.94 7.11
C GLU A 170 -6.00 -18.61 7.41
N ILE A 171 -6.73 -17.50 7.45
CA ILE A 171 -6.18 -16.20 7.89
C ILE A 171 -5.65 -16.31 9.33
N ALA A 172 -6.43 -16.92 10.23
CA ALA A 172 -6.00 -17.16 11.61
C ALA A 172 -4.78 -18.11 11.68
N ALA A 173 -4.77 -19.17 10.89
CA ALA A 173 -3.63 -20.09 10.83
C ALA A 173 -2.36 -19.39 10.32
N ARG A 174 -2.45 -18.55 9.29
CA ARG A 174 -1.34 -17.73 8.78
C ARG A 174 -0.81 -16.77 9.84
N ARG A 175 -1.72 -16.14 10.59
CA ARG A 175 -1.34 -15.24 11.69
C ARG A 175 -0.56 -15.97 12.77
N GLN A 176 -1.03 -17.15 13.19
CA GLN A 176 -0.28 -17.98 14.15
C GLN A 176 1.08 -18.40 13.61
N ARG A 177 1.17 -18.78 12.32
CA ARG A 177 2.46 -19.11 11.68
C ARG A 177 3.41 -17.91 11.65
N LEU A 178 2.90 -16.71 11.40
CA LEU A 178 3.67 -15.47 11.39
C LEU A 178 4.20 -15.14 12.79
N GLU A 179 3.33 -15.17 13.80
CA GLU A 179 3.68 -14.93 15.21
C GLU A 179 4.72 -15.95 15.71
N ALA A 180 4.53 -17.25 15.39
CA ALA A 180 5.47 -18.30 15.77
C ALA A 180 6.86 -18.14 15.13
N ARG A 181 6.97 -17.41 14.02
CA ARG A 181 8.24 -17.08 13.35
C ARG A 181 8.86 -15.77 13.86
N GLY A 182 8.23 -15.09 14.81
CA GLY A 182 8.69 -13.81 15.36
C GLY A 182 8.15 -12.58 14.63
N GLY A 183 7.13 -12.74 13.77
CA GLY A 183 6.52 -11.64 13.02
C GLY A 183 7.05 -11.51 11.59
N TYR A 184 6.72 -10.38 10.96
CA TYR A 184 7.22 -10.04 9.63
C TYR A 184 8.70 -9.65 9.71
N ILE A 185 9.53 -10.20 8.82
CA ILE A 185 10.97 -9.95 8.81
C ILE A 185 11.24 -8.70 7.98
N TYR A 186 11.91 -7.72 8.59
CA TYR A 186 12.38 -6.50 7.93
C TYR A 186 13.83 -6.19 8.32
N PRO A 187 14.57 -5.35 7.56
CA PRO A 187 15.97 -5.06 7.85
C PRO A 187 16.17 -4.43 9.24
N ASP A 188 17.27 -4.81 9.91
CA ASP A 188 17.65 -4.24 11.21
C ASP A 188 17.94 -2.72 11.12
N HIS A 189 18.04 -2.05 12.26
CA HIS A 189 18.41 -0.64 12.34
C HIS A 189 19.84 -0.44 11.82
N GLN A 190 20.00 0.42 10.82
CA GLN A 190 21.27 0.80 10.24
C GLN A 190 21.84 2.08 10.87
N THR A 191 21.01 2.85 11.56
CA THR A 191 21.40 4.10 12.24
C THR A 191 20.63 4.29 13.54
N PRO A 192 21.16 5.04 14.52
CA PRO A 192 20.43 5.36 15.76
C PRO A 192 19.10 6.08 15.49
N TRP A 193 19.02 6.90 14.43
CA TRP A 193 17.77 7.57 14.08
C TRP A 193 16.70 6.59 13.62
N GLN A 194 17.06 5.52 12.90
CA GLN A 194 16.09 4.49 12.50
C GLN A 194 15.53 3.74 13.72
N GLU A 195 16.35 3.49 14.74
CA GLU A 195 15.88 2.90 16.00
C GLU A 195 14.89 3.83 16.73
N ILE A 196 15.29 5.09 16.91
CA ILE A 196 14.43 6.13 17.52
C ILE A 196 13.12 6.25 16.76
N GLN A 197 13.16 6.37 15.43
CA GLN A 197 11.97 6.51 14.61
C GLN A 197 11.06 5.28 14.72
N ARG A 198 11.57 4.06 14.54
CA ARG A 198 10.76 2.83 14.60
C ARG A 198 10.09 2.63 15.96
N SER A 199 10.73 3.06 17.04
CA SER A 199 10.17 2.94 18.39
C SER A 199 8.99 3.87 18.68
N MET A 200 8.78 4.91 17.88
CA MET A 200 7.80 5.96 18.15
C MET A 200 6.89 6.31 16.98
N VAL A 201 7.19 5.86 15.76
CA VAL A 201 6.46 6.28 14.56
C VAL A 201 5.05 5.71 14.54
N GLU A 202 4.11 6.56 14.15
CA GLU A 202 2.73 6.17 13.90
C GLU A 202 2.56 5.62 12.47
N PRO A 203 1.54 4.79 12.22
CA PRO A 203 1.20 4.36 10.87
C PRO A 203 0.75 5.53 9.98
N LEU A 204 0.69 5.30 8.66
CA LEU A 204 0.39 6.35 7.67
C LEU A 204 -1.03 6.93 7.80
N ASP A 205 -2.01 6.15 8.25
CA ASP A 205 -3.37 6.60 8.54
C ASP A 205 -3.44 7.57 9.74
N ARG A 206 -2.40 7.58 10.58
CA ARG A 206 -2.17 8.54 11.67
C ARG A 206 -1.08 9.57 11.36
N GLY A 207 -0.71 9.68 10.09
CA GLY A 207 0.14 10.74 9.57
C GLY A 207 1.64 10.52 9.71
N MET A 208 2.10 9.32 10.09
CA MET A 208 3.53 8.98 10.22
C MET A 208 4.32 9.94 11.13
N THR A 209 3.65 10.46 12.16
CA THR A 209 4.27 11.32 13.17
C THR A 209 4.95 10.48 14.25
N LEU A 210 5.81 11.10 15.07
CA LEU A 210 6.27 10.47 16.30
C LEU A 210 5.14 10.59 17.34
N GLU A 211 4.62 9.48 17.85
CA GLU A 211 3.46 9.42 18.76
C GLU A 211 3.57 10.42 19.93
N PRO A 212 4.71 10.50 20.66
CA PRO A 212 4.84 11.44 21.77
C PRO A 212 4.86 12.92 21.33
N ALA A 213 5.30 13.22 20.11
CA ALA A 213 5.50 14.59 19.64
C ALA A 213 4.18 15.39 19.61
N THR A 214 3.06 14.71 19.34
CA THR A 214 1.73 15.34 19.25
C THR A 214 1.22 15.92 20.57
N ARG A 215 1.83 15.52 21.70
CA ARG A 215 1.54 16.00 23.07
C ARG A 215 2.16 17.37 23.35
N TYR A 216 3.24 17.74 22.66
CA TYR A 216 3.95 18.99 22.85
C TYR A 216 3.36 20.10 21.99
N ARG A 217 2.56 20.98 22.60
CA ARG A 217 1.89 22.10 21.91
C ARG A 217 2.13 23.39 22.67
N ASP A 218 2.31 24.49 21.93
CA ASP A 218 2.46 25.83 22.51
C ASP A 218 3.61 25.91 23.54
N VAL A 219 4.72 25.23 23.24
CA VAL A 219 5.84 25.00 24.17
C VAL A 219 6.41 26.31 24.70
N ALA A 220 6.56 27.33 23.84
CA ALA A 220 7.09 28.63 24.23
C ALA A 220 6.25 29.36 25.31
N ARG A 221 4.93 29.14 25.34
CA ARG A 221 4.04 29.76 26.33
C ARG A 221 3.83 28.92 27.57
N ARG A 222 3.80 27.59 27.43
CA ARG A 222 3.49 26.67 28.53
C ARG A 222 4.71 26.21 29.32
N HIS A 223 5.85 26.11 28.65
CA HIS A 223 7.07 25.53 29.19
C HIS A 223 8.27 26.40 28.79
N PRO A 224 8.38 27.63 29.33
CA PRO A 224 9.59 28.42 29.14
C PRO A 224 10.79 27.58 29.63
N PRO A 225 11.86 27.46 28.83
CA PRO A 225 13.04 26.74 29.26
C PRO A 225 13.64 27.44 30.48
N ARG A 226 14.36 26.68 31.31
CA ARG A 226 15.09 27.26 32.43
C ARG A 226 16.16 28.21 31.89
N ASP A 227 16.33 29.35 32.56
CA ASP A 227 17.48 30.21 32.32
C ASP A 227 18.76 29.40 32.55
N ASN A 228 19.75 29.63 31.69
CA ASN A 228 21.04 28.93 31.74
C ASN A 228 22.08 29.65 32.61
N HIS A 229 21.78 30.86 33.09
CA HIS A 229 22.55 31.66 34.04
C HIS A 229 21.62 32.57 34.86
#